data_AF-A0A0N0L8W6-F1
#
_entry.id   AF-A0A0N0L8W6-F1
#
_cell.length_a   1.000
_cell.length_b   1.000
_cell.length_c   1.000
_cell.angle_alpha   90.00
_cell.angle_beta   90.00
_cell.angle_gamma   90.00
#
_symmetry.space_group_name_H-M   'P 1'
#
loop_
_entity.id
_entity.type
_entity.pdbx_description
1 polymer ?
#
loop_
_entity_poly.entity_id
_entity_poly.type
_entity_poly.pdbx_seq_one_letter_code
_entity_poly.pdbx_strand_id
1 'polypeptide(L)'
;MDENYLIPQVFTRHKLHLHALLLENQPWFSARDLGRLLRLYLNERAVRKLDPDQHQSIRMLIHCSLETTLMISESGVYALLVYHYCPEYRALREWLTHDVVPALRDAQQPTSTERPQLSLLNWPEMSLSLLHWNNQPWIRLQDVPQMLPDQKTSRPAISAPWWKRATKMLHAF
;
A
#
# COMPACT_ATOMS: atom_id res chain seq x y z
N MET A 1 -13.93 9.49 23.12
CA MET A 1 -13.52 10.16 21.87
C MET A 1 -12.05 9.86 21.72
N ASP A 2 -11.72 8.78 21.02
CA ASP A 2 -10.34 8.40 20.82
C ASP A 2 -9.78 9.36 19.76
N GLU A 3 -9.07 10.40 20.19
CA GLU A 3 -8.31 11.26 19.30
C GLU A 3 -7.20 10.41 18.67
N ASN A 4 -7.48 9.78 17.53
CA ASN A 4 -6.45 9.13 16.71
C ASN A 4 -5.54 10.22 16.13
N TYR A 5 -4.50 10.58 16.88
CA TYR A 5 -3.43 11.44 16.40
C TYR A 5 -2.44 10.63 15.56
N LEU A 6 -2.05 11.20 14.42
CA LEU A 6 -1.10 10.57 13.52
C LEU A 6 0.33 10.88 13.96
N ILE A 7 1.14 9.82 14.11
CA ILE A 7 2.56 9.94 14.45
C ILE A 7 3.37 9.79 13.15
N PRO A 8 4.11 10.82 12.72
CA PRO A 8 4.94 10.72 11.53
C PRO A 8 6.16 9.84 11.74
N GLN A 9 6.55 9.14 10.68
CA GLN A 9 7.90 8.60 10.56
C GLN A 9 8.85 9.71 10.12
N VAL A 10 10.05 9.74 10.71
CA VAL A 10 11.04 10.78 10.44
C VAL A 10 12.22 10.19 9.68
N PHE A 11 12.47 10.73 8.49
CA PHE A 11 13.64 10.41 7.68
C PHE A 11 14.65 11.55 7.74
N THR A 12 15.95 11.25 7.72
CA THR A 12 16.99 12.27 7.83
C THR A 12 17.91 12.24 6.64
N ARG A 13 18.14 13.41 6.02
CA ARG A 13 19.07 13.60 4.90
C ARG A 13 19.79 14.93 5.04
N HIS A 14 21.11 14.93 5.00
CA HIS A 14 21.94 16.14 5.13
C HIS A 14 21.58 17.02 6.35
N LYS A 15 21.32 16.42 7.51
CA LYS A 15 20.89 17.10 8.76
C LYS A 15 19.50 17.77 8.66
N LEU A 16 18.75 17.51 7.60
CA LEU A 16 17.35 17.90 7.45
C LEU A 16 16.47 16.69 7.74
N HIS A 17 15.38 16.93 8.48
CA HIS A 17 14.38 15.92 8.78
C HIS A 17 13.22 16.05 7.79
N LEU A 18 12.66 14.91 7.40
CA LEU A 18 11.46 14.78 6.58
C LEU A 18 10.44 13.96 7.36
N HIS A 19 9.38 14.61 7.81
CA HIS A 19 8.24 13.93 8.40
C HIS A 19 7.36 13.36 7.29
N ALA A 20 7.05 12.07 7.39
CA ALA A 20 6.24 11.36 6.43
C ALA A 20 5.17 10.51 7.13
N LEU A 21 4.05 10.31 6.46
CA LEU A 21 2.91 9.51 6.91
C LEU A 21 2.48 8.59 5.77
N LEU A 22 2.13 7.36 6.09
CA LEU A 22 1.40 6.49 5.16
C LEU A 22 -0.07 6.55 5.55
N LEU A 23 -0.91 7.01 4.64
CA LEU A 23 -2.37 7.05 4.82
C LEU A 23 -3.01 6.35 3.63
N GLU A 24 -3.86 5.37 3.88
CA GLU A 24 -4.57 4.63 2.82
C GLU A 24 -3.62 4.08 1.73
N ASN A 25 -2.46 3.57 2.14
CA ASN A 25 -1.40 3.07 1.26
C ASN A 25 -0.77 4.14 0.34
N GLN A 26 -1.03 5.42 0.59
CA GLN A 26 -0.42 6.56 -0.08
C GLN A 26 0.60 7.25 0.84
N PRO A 27 1.84 7.48 0.37
CA PRO A 27 2.82 8.28 1.08
C PRO A 27 2.47 9.77 1.06
N TRP A 28 2.59 10.41 2.22
CA TRP A 28 2.41 11.83 2.45
C TRP A 28 3.63 12.42 3.12
N PHE A 29 4.06 13.60 2.68
CA PHE A 29 5.28 14.27 3.13
C PHE A 29 4.99 15.68 3.62
N SER A 30 5.61 16.09 4.73
CA SER A 30 5.52 17.46 5.24
C SER A 30 6.02 18.48 4.22
N ALA A 31 5.16 19.40 3.79
CA ALA A 31 5.50 20.44 2.83
C ALA A 31 6.62 21.36 3.36
N ARG A 32 6.61 21.63 4.67
CA ARG A 32 7.64 22.45 5.33
C ARG A 32 9.02 21.83 5.21
N ASP A 33 9.11 20.53 5.45
CA ASP A 33 10.38 19.79 5.43
C ASP A 33 10.85 19.54 4.01
N LEU A 34 9.93 19.16 3.12
CA LEU A 34 10.20 19.01 1.71
C LEU A 34 10.68 20.33 1.10
N GLY A 35 10.10 21.46 1.50
CA GLY A 35 10.53 22.79 1.09
C GLY A 35 11.97 23.07 1.47
N ARG A 36 12.43 22.65 2.66
CA ARG A 36 13.85 22.78 3.06
C ARG A 36 14.77 21.92 2.19
N LEU A 37 14.35 20.70 1.85
CA LEU A 37 15.11 19.80 0.97
C LEU A 37 15.18 20.30 -0.47
N LEU A 38 14.10 20.91 -0.97
CA LEU A 38 14.01 21.52 -2.29
C LEU A 38 14.53 22.96 -2.31
N ARG A 39 14.89 23.55 -1.17
CA ARG A 39 15.20 25.00 -1.04
C ARG A 39 14.07 25.90 -1.62
N LEU A 40 12.83 25.45 -1.50
CA LEU A 40 11.62 26.16 -1.92
C LEU A 40 10.74 26.46 -0.72
N TYR A 41 10.08 27.62 -0.72
CA TYR A 41 9.06 27.92 0.27
C TYR A 41 7.72 27.34 -0.17
N LEU A 42 7.44 26.11 0.25
CA LEU A 42 6.18 25.42 -0.03
C LEU A 42 5.11 25.87 0.97
N ASN A 43 4.28 26.80 0.55
CA ASN A 43 3.08 27.26 1.27
C ASN A 43 1.81 26.87 0.51
N GLU A 44 0.65 27.17 1.08
CA GLU A 44 -0.66 26.94 0.44
C GLU A 44 -0.74 27.51 -0.98
N ARG A 45 -0.05 28.62 -1.27
CA ARG A 45 -0.01 29.21 -2.61
C ARG A 45 0.84 28.41 -3.58
N ALA A 46 1.98 27.88 -3.14
CA ALA A 46 2.87 27.06 -3.95
C ALA A 46 2.19 25.74 -4.37
N VAL A 47 1.40 25.15 -3.47
CA VAL A 47 0.66 23.91 -3.75
C VAL A 47 -0.60 24.10 -4.59
N ARG A 48 -1.04 25.34 -4.91
CA ARG A 48 -2.17 25.58 -5.84
C ARG A 48 -1.93 25.08 -7.27
N LYS A 49 -0.68 24.82 -7.63
CA LYS A 49 -0.32 24.20 -8.92
C LYS A 49 -0.44 22.68 -8.91
N LEU A 50 -0.67 22.09 -7.74
CA LEU A 50 -0.89 20.68 -7.56
C LEU A 50 -2.39 20.39 -7.64
N ASP A 51 -2.71 19.16 -7.99
CA ASP A 51 -4.08 18.70 -8.03
C ASP A 51 -4.65 18.54 -6.61
N PRO A 52 -5.98 18.57 -6.41
CA PRO A 52 -6.59 18.48 -5.08
C PRO A 52 -6.25 17.19 -4.30
N ASP A 53 -5.91 16.10 -4.99
CA ASP A 53 -5.46 14.82 -4.40
C ASP A 53 -3.98 14.84 -3.97
N GLN A 54 -3.22 15.85 -4.40
CA GLN A 54 -1.78 15.91 -4.19
C GLN A 54 -1.37 16.68 -2.94
N HIS A 55 -2.31 17.35 -2.29
CA HIS A 55 -2.04 18.12 -1.07
C HIS A 55 -3.19 18.01 -0.08
N GLN A 56 -2.87 17.92 1.21
CA GLN A 56 -3.88 17.85 2.26
C GLN A 56 -3.33 18.43 3.57
N SER A 57 -4.18 19.14 4.32
CA SER A 57 -3.84 19.56 5.68
C SER A 57 -4.21 18.46 6.67
N ILE A 58 -3.23 17.95 7.40
CA ILE A 58 -3.39 16.83 8.32
C ILE A 58 -2.97 17.27 9.73
N ARG A 59 -3.76 16.90 10.74
CA ARG A 59 -3.39 17.07 12.15
C ARG A 59 -2.52 15.90 12.59
N MET A 60 -1.33 16.20 13.07
CA MET A 60 -0.33 15.20 13.46
C MET A 60 0.43 15.63 14.70
N LEU A 61 0.94 14.65 15.44
CA LEU A 61 1.72 14.89 16.65
C LEU A 61 3.19 15.11 16.26
N ILE A 62 3.69 16.32 16.47
CA ILE A 62 5.07 16.73 16.20
C ILE A 62 5.64 17.27 17.50
N HIS A 63 6.74 16.71 18.02
CA HIS A 63 7.36 17.16 19.28
C HIS A 63 6.37 17.34 20.46
N CYS A 64 5.41 16.42 20.59
CA CYS A 64 4.35 16.46 21.61
C CYS A 64 3.32 17.61 21.47
N SER A 65 3.35 18.39 20.37
CA SER A 65 2.29 19.32 19.99
C SER A 65 1.44 18.75 18.84
N LEU A 66 0.12 18.92 18.92
CA LEU A 66 -0.78 18.64 17.81
C LEU A 66 -0.76 19.82 16.86
N GLU A 67 -0.18 19.63 15.67
CA GLU A 67 -0.05 20.68 14.67
C GLU A 67 -0.77 20.27 13.38
N THR A 68 -1.51 21.21 12.80
CA THR A 68 -2.06 21.07 11.45
C THR A 68 -0.95 21.38 10.45
N THR A 69 -0.47 20.36 9.76
CA THR A 69 0.63 20.46 8.80
C THR A 69 0.12 20.24 7.38
N LEU A 70 0.57 21.07 6.45
CA LEU A 70 0.35 20.86 5.03
C LEU A 70 1.23 19.69 4.56
N MET A 71 0.59 18.65 4.05
CA MET A 71 1.21 17.46 3.54
C MET A 71 1.05 17.40 2.02
N ILE A 72 2.03 16.81 1.35
CA ILE A 72 2.08 16.62 -0.10
C ILE A 72 2.20 15.13 -0.37
N SER A 73 1.36 14.60 -1.25
CA SER A 73 1.38 13.18 -1.61
C SER A 73 2.62 12.83 -2.44
N GLU A 74 2.93 11.54 -2.56
CA GLU A 74 3.99 11.05 -3.45
C GLU A 74 3.89 11.62 -4.89
N SER A 75 2.70 11.61 -5.49
CA SER A 75 2.48 12.17 -6.83
C SER A 75 2.74 13.68 -6.88
N GLY A 76 2.30 14.41 -5.85
CA GLY A 76 2.56 15.85 -5.72
C GLY A 76 4.04 16.19 -5.59
N VAL A 77 4.82 15.38 -4.86
CA VAL A 77 6.27 15.57 -4.76
C VAL A 77 6.95 15.40 -6.12
N TYR A 78 6.58 14.39 -6.89
CA TYR A 78 7.12 14.22 -8.23
C TYR A 78 6.68 15.33 -9.19
N ALA A 79 5.44 15.82 -9.09
CA ALA A 79 5.00 16.99 -9.84
C ALA A 79 5.84 18.23 -9.52
N LEU A 80 6.13 18.50 -8.24
CA LEU A 80 7.01 19.60 -7.83
C LEU A 80 8.43 19.47 -8.37
N LEU A 81 8.99 18.25 -8.38
CA LEU A 81 10.31 17.98 -8.95
C LEU A 81 10.37 18.25 -10.46
N VAL A 82 9.27 18.00 -11.18
CA VAL A 82 9.14 18.32 -12.61
C VAL A 82 8.97 19.82 -12.82
N TYR A 83 8.09 20.48 -12.07
CA TYR A 83 7.85 21.92 -12.16
C TYR A 83 9.09 22.75 -11.80
N HIS A 84 9.89 22.27 -10.86
CA HIS A 84 11.10 22.92 -10.37
C HIS A 84 12.32 22.06 -10.66
N TYR A 85 12.59 21.82 -11.94
CA TYR A 85 13.73 21.01 -12.34
C TYR A 85 15.06 21.64 -11.91
N CYS A 86 15.84 20.89 -11.13
CA CYS A 86 17.22 21.19 -10.76
C CYS A 86 18.02 19.87 -10.74
N PRO A 87 19.24 19.81 -11.31
CA PRO A 87 20.07 18.61 -11.28
C PRO A 87 20.34 18.11 -9.86
N GLU A 88 20.45 19.01 -8.88
CA GLU A 88 20.64 18.68 -7.46
C GLU A 88 19.47 17.84 -6.88
N TYR A 89 18.28 17.96 -7.46
CA TYR A 89 17.10 17.23 -7.00
C TYR A 89 17.04 15.79 -7.52
N ARG A 90 17.93 15.39 -8.45
CA ARG A 90 18.01 14.00 -8.90
C ARG A 90 18.30 13.05 -7.74
N ALA A 91 19.29 13.39 -6.92
CA ALA A 91 19.63 12.61 -5.73
C ALA A 91 18.52 12.65 -4.67
N LEU A 92 17.73 13.74 -4.61
CA LEU A 92 16.56 13.80 -3.73
C LEU A 92 15.46 12.87 -4.22
N ARG A 93 15.16 12.88 -5.53
CA ARG A 93 14.21 11.97 -6.17
C ARG A 93 14.62 10.52 -5.92
N GLU A 94 15.87 10.17 -6.18
CA GLU A 94 16.38 8.82 -6.00
C GLU A 94 16.24 8.35 -4.55
N TRP A 95 16.58 9.20 -3.58
CA TRP A 95 16.39 8.91 -2.15
C TRP A 95 14.92 8.74 -1.78
N LEU A 96 14.03 9.60 -2.28
CA LEU A 96 12.58 9.48 -2.02
C LEU A 96 12.03 8.16 -2.58
N THR A 97 12.36 7.83 -3.84
CA THR A 97 11.82 6.68 -4.55
C THR A 97 12.35 5.35 -4.01
N HIS A 98 13.64 5.25 -3.70
CA HIS A 98 14.27 3.97 -3.38
C HIS A 98 14.45 3.74 -1.88
N ASP A 99 14.54 4.80 -1.06
CA ASP A 99 14.77 4.66 0.37
C ASP A 99 13.51 5.03 1.17
N VAL A 100 12.96 6.22 0.97
CA VAL A 100 11.90 6.76 1.83
C VAL A 100 10.57 6.06 1.60
N VAL A 101 10.08 6.02 0.36
CA VAL A 101 8.76 5.43 0.03
C VAL A 101 8.71 3.94 0.38
N PRO A 102 9.71 3.10 0.03
CA PRO A 102 9.71 1.70 0.42
C PRO A 102 9.76 1.53 1.94
N ALA A 103 10.65 2.24 2.64
CA ALA A 103 10.75 2.14 4.10
C ALA A 103 9.46 2.57 4.81
N LEU A 104 8.74 3.57 4.28
CA LEU A 104 7.47 4.02 4.82
C LEU A 104 6.36 2.98 4.63
N ARG A 105 6.32 2.31 3.47
CA ARG A 105 5.39 1.21 3.17
C ARG A 105 5.68 -0.01 4.05
N ASP A 106 6.95 -0.38 4.19
CA ASP A 106 7.38 -1.51 5.01
C ASP A 106 7.11 -1.29 6.51
N ALA A 107 7.25 -0.06 7.00
CA ALA A 107 7.03 0.29 8.41
C ALA A 107 5.57 0.14 8.86
N GLN A 108 4.61 0.32 7.93
CA GLN A 108 3.18 0.15 8.17
C GLN A 108 2.68 -1.29 7.96
N GLN A 109 3.58 -2.21 7.60
CA GLN A 109 3.33 -3.65 7.69
C GLN A 109 3.98 -4.24 8.95
N PRO A 110 3.46 -3.97 10.16
CA PRO A 110 3.79 -4.80 11.29
C PRO A 110 3.10 -6.15 11.05
N THR A 111 3.90 -7.19 10.86
CA THR A 111 3.53 -8.61 10.99
C THR A 111 2.66 -9.23 9.88
N SER A 112 3.32 -10.00 9.01
CA SER A 112 2.83 -11.24 8.38
C SER A 112 1.68 -11.24 7.36
N THR A 113 0.83 -10.23 7.26
CA THR A 113 -0.47 -10.37 6.55
C THR A 113 -0.43 -10.17 5.02
N GLU A 114 0.59 -9.51 4.47
CA GLU A 114 0.69 -9.22 3.03
C GLU A 114 1.89 -9.87 2.34
N ARG A 115 2.68 -10.67 3.07
CA ARG A 115 3.70 -11.52 2.43
C ARG A 115 3.03 -12.82 2.00
N PRO A 116 3.22 -13.26 0.74
CA PRO A 116 2.78 -14.59 0.32
C PRO A 116 3.42 -15.63 1.23
N GLN A 117 2.65 -16.18 2.17
CA GLN A 117 3.13 -17.20 3.09
C GLN A 117 2.62 -18.56 2.65
N LEU A 118 3.57 -19.44 2.31
CA LEU A 118 3.25 -20.83 2.00
C LEU A 118 3.05 -21.62 3.30
N SER A 119 1.98 -22.41 3.34
CA SER A 119 1.65 -23.31 4.45
C SER A 119 1.11 -24.63 3.89
N LEU A 120 0.99 -25.65 4.73
CA LEU A 120 0.46 -26.96 4.34
C LEU A 120 -0.87 -27.21 5.04
N LEU A 121 -1.91 -27.53 4.25
CA LEU A 121 -3.18 -28.03 4.73
C LEU A 121 -3.11 -29.54 4.80
N ASN A 122 -3.29 -30.11 6.00
CA ASN A 122 -3.43 -31.55 6.17
C ASN A 122 -4.89 -31.95 5.90
N TRP A 123 -5.11 -32.61 4.77
CA TRP A 123 -6.38 -33.23 4.38
C TRP A 123 -6.31 -34.75 4.67
N PRO A 124 -7.43 -35.45 4.90
CA PRO A 124 -7.42 -36.83 5.41
C PRO A 124 -6.47 -37.82 4.71
N GLU A 125 -6.24 -37.67 3.42
CA GLU A 125 -5.36 -38.55 2.63
C GLU A 125 -4.21 -37.81 1.91
N MET A 126 -4.02 -36.49 2.12
CA MET A 126 -2.97 -35.71 1.45
C MET A 126 -2.64 -34.38 2.14
N SER A 127 -1.46 -33.82 1.84
CA SER A 127 -1.08 -32.46 2.23
C SER A 127 -1.12 -31.50 1.02
N LEU A 128 -1.88 -30.41 1.11
CA LEU A 128 -1.99 -29.41 0.04
C LEU A 128 -1.21 -28.13 0.38
N SER A 129 -0.58 -27.51 -0.62
CA SER A 129 0.09 -26.21 -0.44
C SER A 129 -0.93 -25.08 -0.46
N LEU A 130 -1.04 -24.35 0.65
CA LEU A 130 -1.84 -23.14 0.79
C LEU A 130 -0.96 -21.90 0.71
N LEU A 131 -1.33 -20.97 -0.16
CA LEU A 131 -0.76 -19.64 -0.21
C LEU A 131 -1.67 -18.68 0.58
N HIS A 132 -1.16 -18.09 1.65
CA HIS A 132 -1.87 -17.02 2.33
C HIS A 132 -1.52 -15.67 1.69
N TRP A 133 -2.54 -14.97 1.21
CA TRP A 133 -2.43 -13.61 0.68
C TRP A 133 -3.57 -12.78 1.26
N ASN A 134 -3.27 -11.63 1.87
CA ASN A 134 -4.26 -10.75 2.52
C ASN A 134 -5.22 -11.51 3.46
N ASN A 135 -4.66 -12.42 4.26
CA ASN A 135 -5.42 -13.27 5.19
C ASN A 135 -6.47 -14.19 4.53
N GLN A 136 -6.35 -14.46 3.22
CA GLN A 136 -7.16 -15.43 2.50
C GLN A 136 -6.31 -16.64 2.08
N PRO A 137 -6.77 -17.89 2.28
CA PRO A 137 -6.08 -19.08 1.81
C PRO A 137 -6.38 -19.31 0.33
N TRP A 138 -5.34 -19.35 -0.49
CA TRP A 138 -5.40 -19.67 -1.91
C TRP A 138 -4.85 -21.07 -2.13
N ILE A 139 -5.61 -21.89 -2.85
CA ILE A 139 -5.22 -23.24 -3.29
C ILE A 139 -4.96 -23.17 -4.79
N ARG A 140 -3.97 -23.93 -5.28
CA ARG A 140 -3.76 -24.04 -6.73
C ARG A 140 -5.00 -24.70 -7.35
N LEU A 141 -5.52 -24.13 -8.44
CA LEU A 141 -6.74 -24.63 -9.08
C LEU A 141 -6.69 -26.13 -9.43
N GLN A 142 -5.50 -26.64 -9.78
CA GLN A 142 -5.22 -28.06 -10.05
C GLN A 142 -5.43 -28.99 -8.84
N ASP A 143 -5.33 -28.48 -7.62
CA ASP A 143 -5.42 -29.25 -6.38
C ASP A 143 -6.88 -29.30 -5.85
N VAL A 144 -7.77 -28.45 -6.38
CA VAL A 144 -9.19 -28.36 -5.99
C VAL A 144 -9.99 -29.65 -6.25
N PRO A 145 -9.85 -30.35 -7.41
CA PRO A 145 -10.60 -31.58 -7.67
C PRO A 145 -10.33 -32.69 -6.65
N GLN A 146 -9.17 -32.66 -5.99
CA GLN A 146 -8.76 -33.63 -4.97
C GLN A 146 -9.43 -33.39 -3.61
N MET A 147 -10.06 -32.22 -3.40
CA MET A 147 -10.77 -31.87 -2.17
C MET A 147 -12.26 -32.22 -2.21
N LEU A 148 -12.80 -32.49 -3.40
CA LEU A 148 -14.20 -32.87 -3.54
C LEU A 148 -14.34 -34.31 -3.00
N PRO A 149 -15.13 -34.54 -1.94
CA PRO A 149 -15.40 -35.89 -1.48
C PRO A 149 -15.96 -36.66 -2.67
N ASP A 150 -15.37 -37.83 -2.91
CA ASP A 150 -15.70 -38.73 -3.99
C ASP A 150 -17.22 -38.95 -4.00
N GLN A 151 -17.94 -38.18 -4.82
CA GLN A 151 -19.36 -38.39 -5.03
C GLN A 151 -19.46 -39.69 -5.79
N LYS A 152 -19.60 -40.78 -5.06
CA LYS A 152 -19.89 -42.10 -5.63
C LYS A 152 -21.15 -42.00 -6.51
N THR A 153 -20.86 -41.88 -7.80
CA THR A 153 -21.50 -42.49 -8.96
C THR A 153 -22.92 -42.05 -9.35
N SER A 154 -23.01 -41.38 -10.50
CA SER A 154 -23.87 -41.84 -11.60
C SER A 154 -23.19 -41.55 -12.94
N ARG A 155 -22.76 -42.60 -13.66
CA ARG A 155 -22.33 -42.53 -15.08
C ARG A 155 -23.56 -42.43 -16.01
N PRO A 156 -23.41 -42.14 -17.31
CA PRO A 156 -22.66 -41.05 -17.93
C PRO A 156 -23.61 -40.29 -18.90
N ALA A 157 -23.89 -39.02 -18.64
CA ALA A 157 -24.42 -38.14 -19.69
C ALA A 157 -23.30 -37.17 -20.04
N ILE A 158 -22.99 -37.08 -21.33
CA ILE A 158 -22.09 -36.09 -21.94
C ILE A 158 -22.48 -34.71 -21.37
N SER A 159 -21.79 -34.25 -20.31
CA SER A 159 -22.24 -33.09 -19.55
C SER A 159 -21.18 -32.00 -19.60
N ALA A 160 -21.66 -30.82 -19.96
CA ALA A 160 -20.91 -29.66 -20.36
C ALA A 160 -19.80 -29.28 -19.37
N PRO A 161 -18.74 -28.61 -19.87
CA PRO A 161 -17.59 -28.24 -19.06
C PRO A 161 -17.99 -27.46 -17.80
N TRP A 162 -17.45 -27.88 -16.66
CA TRP A 162 -17.81 -27.42 -15.31
C TRP A 162 -17.78 -25.90 -15.10
N TRP A 163 -16.96 -25.17 -15.88
CA TRP A 163 -16.86 -23.71 -15.87
C TRP A 163 -18.15 -23.01 -16.33
N LYS A 164 -19.01 -23.67 -17.14
CA LYS A 164 -20.35 -23.16 -17.49
C LYS A 164 -21.37 -23.27 -16.34
N ARG A 165 -21.13 -24.12 -15.34
CA ARG A 165 -21.99 -24.22 -14.14
C ARG A 165 -21.58 -23.22 -13.08
N ALA A 166 -20.28 -22.92 -12.98
CA ALA A 166 -19.74 -21.90 -12.06
C ALA A 166 -20.24 -20.49 -12.39
N THR A 167 -20.38 -20.13 -13.67
CA THR A 167 -20.87 -18.80 -14.07
C THR A 167 -22.36 -18.56 -13.76
N LYS A 168 -23.17 -19.62 -13.65
CA LYS A 168 -24.60 -19.48 -13.26
C LYS A 168 -24.81 -19.18 -11.78
N MET A 169 -23.83 -19.44 -10.92
CA MET A 169 -23.90 -19.17 -9.47
C MET A 169 -23.41 -17.76 -9.10
N LEU A 170 -22.76 -17.05 -10.04
CA LEU A 170 -22.23 -15.68 -9.83
C LEU A 170 -23.20 -14.56 -10.26
N HIS A 171 -24.40 -14.90 -10.76
CA HIS A 171 -25.45 -13.93 -11.11
C HIS A 171 -26.65 -13.94 -10.12
N ALA A 172 -26.50 -14.57 -8.96
CA ALA A 172 -27.57 -14.68 -7.96
C ALA A 172 -27.26 -13.98 -6.62
N PHE A 173 -26.27 -13.08 -6.59
CA PHE A 173 -26.01 -12.18 -5.46
C PHE A 173 -25.66 -10.79 -5.97
#